data_AF-A0A930MFN3-F1
#
_entry.id   AF-A0A930MFN3-F1
#
_cell.length_a   1.000
_cell.length_b   1.000
_cell.length_c   1.000
_cell.angle_alpha   90.00
_cell.angle_beta   90.00
_cell.angle_gamma   90.00
#
_symmetry.space_group_name_H-M   'P 1'
#
loop_
_entity.id
_entity.type
_entity.pdbx_description
1 polymer ?
#
loop_
_entity_poly.entity_id
_entity_poly.type
_entity_poly.pdbx_seq_one_letter_code
_entity_poly.pdbx_strand_id
1 'polypeptide(L)' 'MGRFRMIDFRPLKKEDKPLLDRYFHANYYENSHFNFTNLYMWRAPFFVHIAEEDDVLYVA' A
#
# COMPACT_ATOMS: atom_id res chain seq x y z
N MET A 1 -28.71 -8.46 4.19
CA MET A 1 -27.78 -9.25 3.36
C MET A 1 -26.53 -8.41 3.15
N GLY A 2 -25.44 -8.71 3.87
CA GLY A 2 -24.17 -7.98 3.68
C GLY A 2 -23.59 -8.31 2.31
N ARG A 3 -23.26 -7.29 1.51
CA ARG A 3 -22.64 -7.48 0.20
C ARG A 3 -21.18 -7.87 0.43
N PHE A 4 -20.80 -9.09 0.06
CA PHE A 4 -19.39 -9.49 0.04
C PHE A 4 -18.67 -8.61 -0.99
N ARG A 5 -17.64 -7.87 -0.55
CA ARG A 5 -16.75 -7.12 -1.44
C ARG A 5 -15.41 -7.84 -1.50
N MET A 6 -14.97 -8.10 -2.72
CA MET A 6 -13.67 -8.69 -3.00
C MET A 6 -12.71 -7.55 -3.34
N ILE A 7 -11.58 -7.51 -2.63
CA ILE A 7 -10.52 -6.51 -2.85
C ILE A 7 -9.48 -7.13 -3.77
N ASP A 8 -9.24 -6.50 -4.92
CA ASP A 8 -8.27 -6.98 -5.91
C ASP A 8 -6.86 -6.45 -5.63
N PHE A 9 -6.06 -7.31 -5.01
CA PHE A 9 -4.65 -7.04 -4.75
C PHE A 9 -3.81 -7.18 -6.03
N ARG A 10 -2.88 -6.25 -6.23
CA ARG A 10 -1.90 -6.29 -7.32
C ARG A 10 -0.47 -6.06 -6.83
N PRO A 11 0.55 -6.60 -7.52
CA PRO A 11 1.94 -6.37 -7.13
C PRO A 11 2.26 -4.88 -7.06
N LEU A 12 3.02 -4.48 -6.04
CA LEU A 12 3.53 -3.12 -5.90
C LEU A 12 4.49 -2.79 -7.05
N LYS A 13 4.26 -1.65 -7.72
CA LYS A 13 5.09 -1.13 -8.81
C LYS A 13 5.64 0.25 -8.48
N LYS A 14 6.58 0.72 -9.31
CA LYS A 14 7.26 2.00 -9.07
C LYS A 14 6.31 3.18 -9.24
N GLU A 15 5.36 3.03 -10.16
CA GLU A 15 4.35 4.02 -10.52
C GLU A 15 3.36 4.29 -9.38
N ASP A 16 3.33 3.43 -8.35
CA ASP A 16 2.46 3.56 -7.19
C ASP A 16 2.98 4.54 -6.14
N LYS A 17 4.14 5.16 -6.37
CA LYS A 17 4.71 6.15 -5.44
C LYS A 17 3.74 7.26 -5.07
N PRO A 18 3.05 7.93 -6.01
CA PRO A 18 2.13 9.01 -5.65
C PRO A 18 0.95 8.53 -4.78
N LEU A 19 0.47 7.31 -5.02
CA LEU A 19 -0.58 6.69 -4.20
C LEU A 19 -0.08 6.48 -2.77
N LEU A 20 1.06 5.80 -2.60
CA LEU A 20 1.65 5.50 -1.30
C LEU A 20 2.03 6.77 -0.51
N ASP A 21 2.64 7.75 -1.17
CA ASP A 21 3.01 9.02 -0.55
C ASP A 21 1.78 9.74 0.02
N ARG A 22 0.62 9.71 -0.68
CA ARG A 22 -0.63 10.33 -0.22
C ARG A 22 -1.05 9.79 1.15
N TYR A 23 -0.95 8.48 1.35
CA TYR A 23 -1.31 7.82 2.61
C TYR A 23 -0.24 7.97 3.69
N PHE A 24 1.04 7.78 3.34
CA PHE A 24 2.14 7.86 4.32
C PHE A 24 2.40 9.27 4.82
N HIS A 25 2.04 10.31 4.06
CA HIS A 25 2.10 11.70 4.52
C HIS A 25 0.83 12.16 5.25
N ALA A 26 -0.23 11.35 5.29
CA ALA A 26 -1.45 11.72 6.01
C ALA A 26 -1.28 11.71 7.53
N ASN A 27 -0.27 11.01 8.05
CA ASN A 27 0.07 10.96 9.47
C ASN A 27 1.59 10.97 9.67
N TYR A 28 2.01 11.26 10.90
CA TYR A 28 3.41 11.06 11.30
C TYR A 28 3.63 9.63 11.77
N TYR A 29 4.63 8.96 11.21
CA TYR A 29 5.03 7.61 11.58
C TYR A 29 6.50 7.61 12.02
N GLU A 30 6.78 7.16 13.23
CA GLU A 30 8.15 7.09 13.76
C GLU A 30 8.97 5.94 13.15
N ASN A 31 8.30 4.89 12.67
CA ASN A 31 8.99 3.76 12.06
C ASN A 31 9.47 4.07 10.64
N SER A 32 10.52 3.37 10.20
CA SER A 32 11.07 3.53 8.86
C SER A 32 10.32 2.75 7.78
N HIS A 33 9.25 2.03 8.13
CA HIS A 33 8.52 1.15 7.21
C HIS A 33 7.50 1.93 6.37
N PHE A 34 6.94 3.01 6.92
CA PHE A 34 5.94 3.84 6.24
C PHE A 34 6.57 4.95 5.38
N ASN A 35 7.37 4.53 4.40
CA ASN A 35 7.74 5.35 3.26
C ASN A 35 7.85 4.47 2.00
N PHE A 36 7.66 5.09 0.84
CA PHE A 36 7.70 4.38 -0.44
C PHE A 36 9.00 3.60 -0.66
N THR A 37 10.15 4.22 -0.36
CA THR A 37 11.46 3.63 -0.65
C THR A 37 11.65 2.30 0.09
N ASN A 38 11.33 2.27 1.39
CA ASN A 38 11.45 1.05 2.20
C ASN A 38 10.52 -0.04 1.64
N LEU A 39 9.22 0.25 1.51
CA LEU A 39 8.25 -0.72 1.03
C LEU A 39 8.59 -1.25 -0.38
N TYR A 40 9.04 -0.38 -1.29
CA TYR A 40 9.37 -0.76 -2.66
C TYR A 40 10.65 -1.62 -2.76
N MET A 41 11.64 -1.38 -1.90
CA MET A 41 12.86 -2.20 -1.83
C MET A 41 12.55 -3.62 -1.35
N TRP A 42 11.66 -3.74 -0.36
CA TRP A 42 11.27 -5.03 0.22
C TRP A 42 10.15 -5.75 -0.54
N ARG A 43 9.59 -5.13 -1.59
CA ARG A 43 8.45 -5.70 -2.33
C ARG A 43 8.69 -7.09 -2.91
N ALA A 44 9.91 -7.38 -3.35
CA ALA A 44 10.25 -8.64 -4.00
C ALA A 44 10.37 -9.79 -2.98
N PRO A 45 11.18 -9.69 -1.91
CA PRO A 45 11.29 -10.78 -0.93
C PRO A 45 9.99 -11.03 -0.14
N PHE A 46 9.15 -10.01 0.03
CA PHE A 46 7.88 -10.14 0.75
C PHE A 46 6.65 -10.28 -0.15
N PHE A 47 6.84 -10.31 -1.48
CA PHE A 47 5.74 -10.33 -2.46
C PHE A 47 4.66 -9.28 -2.15
N VAL A 48 5.08 -8.03 -1.91
CA VAL A 48 4.15 -6.98 -1.47
C VAL A 48 3.11 -6.72 -2.56
N HIS A 49 1.85 -6.85 -2.19
CA HIS A 49 0.71 -6.46 -2.99
C HIS A 49 -0.03 -5.29 -2.33
N ILE A 50 -0.65 -4.47 -3.17
CA ILE A 50 -1.45 -3.34 -2.71
C ILE A 50 -2.82 -3.35 -3.37
N ALA A 51 -3.78 -2.76 -2.68
CA ALA A 51 -5.10 -2.41 -3.21
C ALA A 51 -5.57 -1.09 -2.60
N GLU A 52 -6.38 -0.36 -3.34
CA GLU A 52 -7.05 0.84 -2.85
C GLU A 52 -8.56 0.67 -3.09
N GLU A 53 -9.35 0.79 -2.03
CA GLU A 53 -10.81 0.82 -2.12
C GLU A 53 -11.35 1.77 -1.05
N ASP A 54 -12.35 2.59 -1.41
CA ASP A 54 -13.06 3.52 -0.51
C ASP A 54 -12.12 4.37 0.37
N ASP A 55 -11.07 4.95 -0.24
CA ASP A 55 -10.03 5.77 0.42
C ASP A 55 -9.24 5.05 1.52
N VAL A 56 -9.15 3.71 1.43
CA VAL A 56 -8.32 2.87 2.30
C VAL A 56 -7.24 2.19 1.46
N LEU A 57 -5.98 2.34 1.88
CA LEU A 57 -4.86 1.60 1.34
C LEU A 57 -4.67 0.28 2.10
N TYR A 58 -4.74 -0.83 1.37
CA TYR A 58 -4.40 -2.16 1.86
C TYR A 58 -3.01 -2.55 1.36
N VAL A 59 -2.19 -3.11 2.25
CA VAL A 59 -0.86 -3.65 1.95
C VAL A 59 -0.80 -5.08 2.49
N ALA A 60 -0.52 -6.04 1.61
CA ALA A 60 -0.46 -7.48 1.90
C ALA A 60 0.90 -8.07 1.51
#